data_AF-A0A6S7KC02-F1
#
_entry.id   AF-A0A6S7KC02-F1
#
_cell.length_a   1.000
_cell.length_b   1.000
_cell.length_c   1.000
_cell.angle_alpha   90.00
_cell.angle_beta   90.00
_cell.angle_gamma   90.00
#
_symmetry.space_group_name_H-M   'P 1'
#
loop_
_entity.id
_entity.type
_entity.pdbx_description
1 polymer ?
#
loop_
_entity_poly.entity_id
_entity_poly.type
_entity_poly.pdbx_seq_one_letter_code
_entity_poly.pdbx_strand_id
1 'polypeptide(L)'
;MYSILYTENSKLVEKKTAKGIKNSVTKKKIRHDNYKTCLFDKKQTKTSMNQIRSYGHEIYSIKLNKIALSPYDDKRLILEYGVNTLAHGHYKISK
;
A
#
# COMPACT_ATOMS: atom_id res chain seq x y z
N MET A 1 1.62 4.59 0.05
CA MET A 1 0.45 4.00 -0.67
C MET A 1 -0.77 4.76 -0.19
N TYR A 2 -1.78 4.97 -1.00
CA TYR A 2 -2.96 5.71 -0.56
C TYR A 2 -4.21 5.27 -1.32
N SER A 3 -5.38 5.55 -0.73
CA SER A 3 -6.66 5.46 -1.41
C SER A 3 -7.58 6.56 -0.94
N ILE A 4 -8.33 7.14 -1.87
CA ILE A 4 -9.30 8.21 -1.65
C ILE A 4 -10.61 7.75 -2.28
N LEU A 5 -11.67 7.77 -1.49
CA LEU A 5 -13.04 7.52 -1.93
C LEU A 5 -13.80 8.84 -1.83
N TYR A 6 -14.33 9.32 -2.93
CA TYR A 6 -14.99 10.63 -3.01
C TYR A 6 -16.15 10.59 -4.01
N THR A 7 -17.01 11.60 -3.95
CA THR A 7 -18.14 11.75 -4.88
C THR A 7 -17.80 12.78 -5.94
N GLU A 8 -18.03 12.43 -7.20
CA GLU A 8 -17.84 13.31 -8.36
C GLU A 8 -19.04 13.13 -9.29
N ASN A 9 -19.73 14.23 -9.63
CA ASN A 9 -20.95 14.21 -10.47
C ASN A 9 -22.00 13.18 -9.99
N SER A 10 -22.29 13.18 -8.67
CA SER A 10 -23.20 12.24 -8.00
C SER A 10 -22.82 10.76 -8.14
N LYS A 11 -21.57 10.44 -8.52
CA LYS A 11 -21.04 9.09 -8.61
C LYS A 11 -19.91 8.89 -7.61
N LEU A 12 -19.85 7.70 -7.02
CA LEU A 12 -18.76 7.30 -6.14
C LEU A 12 -17.52 6.95 -6.96
N VAL A 13 -16.41 7.64 -6.73
CA VAL A 13 -15.14 7.46 -7.42
C VAL A 13 -14.07 7.02 -6.44
N GLU A 14 -13.28 6.03 -6.87
CA GLU A 14 -12.24 5.42 -6.07
C GLU A 14 -10.87 5.60 -6.72
N LYS A 15 -10.05 6.50 -6.15
CA LYS A 15 -8.64 6.68 -6.54
C LYS A 15 -7.75 5.90 -5.58
N LYS A 16 -6.75 5.18 -6.10
CA LYS A 16 -5.86 4.32 -5.29
C LYS A 16 -4.49 4.15 -5.91
N THR A 17 -3.48 3.98 -5.07
CA THR A 17 -2.08 3.76 -5.47
C THR A 17 -1.40 2.77 -4.52
N ALA A 18 -0.96 1.63 -5.07
CA ALA A 18 -0.11 0.64 -4.41
C ALA A 18 1.26 0.62 -5.09
N LYS A 19 2.26 1.29 -4.48
CA LYS A 19 3.60 1.45 -5.07
C LYS A 19 4.26 0.08 -5.26
N GLY A 20 4.80 -0.17 -6.44
CA GLY A 20 5.50 -1.42 -6.75
C GLY A 20 4.59 -2.62 -7.08
N ILE A 21 3.27 -2.42 -7.09
CA ILE A 21 2.28 -3.40 -7.58
C ILE A 21 1.81 -2.98 -8.97
N LYS A 22 1.64 -3.96 -9.87
CA LYS A 22 1.13 -3.70 -11.23
C LYS A 22 -0.25 -3.06 -11.21
N ASN A 23 -0.46 -2.04 -12.06
CA ASN A 23 -1.73 -1.34 -12.19
C ASN A 23 -2.92 -2.26 -12.48
N SER A 24 -2.74 -3.28 -13.32
CA SER A 24 -3.79 -4.27 -13.62
C SER A 24 -4.25 -5.02 -12.37
N VAL A 25 -3.33 -5.32 -11.46
CA VAL A 25 -3.61 -6.00 -10.20
C VAL A 25 -4.26 -5.05 -9.21
N THR A 26 -3.74 -3.82 -9.08
CA THR A 26 -4.33 -2.78 -8.22
C THR A 26 -5.77 -2.47 -8.62
N LYS A 27 -6.07 -2.37 -9.93
CA LYS A 27 -7.43 -2.10 -10.42
C LYS A 27 -8.40 -3.26 -10.18
N LYS A 28 -7.94 -4.52 -10.30
CA LYS A 28 -8.79 -5.71 -10.22
C LYS A 28 -8.99 -6.22 -8.79
N LYS A 29 -7.94 -6.20 -7.96
CA LYS A 29 -7.91 -6.92 -6.68
C LYS A 29 -7.92 -6.04 -5.43
N ILE A 30 -7.52 -4.77 -5.54
CA ILE A 30 -7.37 -3.89 -4.39
C ILE A 30 -8.48 -2.84 -4.40
N ARG A 31 -9.19 -2.71 -3.28
CA ARG A 31 -10.26 -1.73 -3.06
C ARG A 31 -9.92 -0.82 -1.88
N HIS A 32 -10.60 0.32 -1.79
CA HIS A 32 -10.46 1.28 -0.69
C HIS A 32 -10.62 0.62 0.68
N ASP A 33 -11.55 -0.33 0.79
CA ASP A 33 -11.76 -1.11 2.01
C ASP A 33 -10.53 -1.93 2.43
N ASN A 34 -9.74 -2.43 1.47
CA ASN A 34 -8.49 -3.11 1.79
C ASN A 34 -7.44 -2.18 2.43
N TYR A 35 -7.47 -0.87 2.13
CA TYR A 35 -6.61 0.10 2.78
C TYR A 35 -7.07 0.38 4.22
N LYS A 36 -8.39 0.46 4.46
CA LYS A 36 -8.95 0.64 5.80
C LYS A 36 -8.62 -0.56 6.69
N THR A 37 -8.92 -1.77 6.23
CA THR A 37 -8.60 -3.01 6.96
C THR A 37 -7.11 -3.14 7.22
N CYS A 38 -6.25 -2.88 6.22
CA CYS A 38 -4.80 -2.85 6.42
C CYS A 38 -4.37 -1.90 7.54
N LEU A 39 -4.92 -0.68 7.57
CA LEU A 39 -4.59 0.35 8.56
C LEU A 39 -5.05 -0.03 9.97
N PHE A 40 -6.33 -0.36 10.13
CA PHE A 40 -6.94 -0.58 11.45
C PHE A 40 -6.60 -1.95 12.04
N ASP A 41 -6.50 -2.99 11.21
CA ASP A 41 -6.12 -4.34 11.68
C ASP A 41 -4.61 -4.49 11.86
N LYS A 42 -3.82 -3.47 11.46
CA LYS A 42 -2.35 -3.47 11.47
C LYS A 42 -1.76 -4.68 10.71
N LYS A 43 -2.45 -5.13 9.65
CA LYS A 43 -2.07 -6.30 8.85
C LYS A 43 -1.60 -5.90 7.47
N GLN A 44 -0.41 -6.37 7.11
CA GLN A 44 0.08 -6.27 5.74
C GLN A 44 -0.69 -7.23 4.83
N THR A 45 -0.89 -6.83 3.59
CA THR A 45 -1.44 -7.71 2.56
C THR A 45 -0.35 -8.06 1.55
N LYS A 46 -0.39 -9.28 1.01
CA LYS A 46 0.48 -9.71 -0.08
C LYS A 46 -0.32 -9.96 -1.34
N THR A 47 0.29 -9.77 -2.49
CA THR A 47 -0.36 -10.01 -3.78
C THR A 47 0.64 -10.54 -4.78
N SER A 48 0.17 -11.52 -5.56
CA SER A 48 0.93 -12.08 -6.64
C SER A 48 0.67 -11.36 -7.98
N MET A 49 1.74 -11.17 -8.74
CA MET A 49 1.72 -10.61 -10.09
C MET A 49 2.78 -11.26 -10.97
N ASN A 50 2.43 -11.50 -12.24
CA ASN A 50 3.39 -12.01 -13.22
C ASN A 50 4.15 -10.85 -13.86
N GLN A 51 5.45 -11.00 -14.12
CA GLN A 51 6.31 -9.99 -14.73
C GLN A 51 7.37 -10.65 -15.62
N ILE A 52 7.74 -9.98 -16.72
CA ILE A 52 8.92 -10.33 -17.50
C ILE A 52 10.11 -9.58 -16.91
N ARG A 53 11.20 -10.27 -16.60
CA ARG A 53 12.41 -9.69 -16.00
C ARG A 53 13.66 -10.31 -16.62
N SER A 54 14.71 -9.50 -16.77
CA SER A 54 16.02 -10.01 -17.16
C SER A 54 16.91 -10.29 -15.93
N TYR A 55 17.63 -11.41 -15.98
CA TYR A 55 18.73 -11.74 -15.08
C TYR A 55 19.91 -12.20 -15.95
N GLY A 56 21.09 -11.58 -15.78
CA GLY A 56 22.27 -11.97 -16.56
C GLY A 56 22.09 -11.93 -18.08
N HIS A 57 21.36 -10.93 -18.60
CA HIS A 57 21.00 -10.80 -20.03
C HIS A 57 20.02 -11.85 -20.59
N GLU A 58 19.54 -12.78 -19.76
CA GLU A 58 18.48 -13.72 -20.15
C GLU A 58 17.11 -13.22 -19.65
N ILE A 59 16.04 -13.50 -20.41
CA ILE A 59 14.67 -13.01 -20.12
C ILE A 59 13.81 -14.14 -19.56
N TYR A 60 13.13 -13.85 -18.45
CA TYR A 60 12.30 -14.80 -17.73
C TYR A 60 10.89 -14.27 -17.51
N SER A 61 9.90 -15.16 -17.57
CA SER A 61 8.54 -14.89 -17.07
C SER A 61 8.45 -15.39 -15.63
N ILE A 62 8.34 -14.46 -14.68
CA ILE A 62 8.36 -14.76 -13.25
C ILE A 62 7.04 -14.38 -12.59
N LYS A 63 6.66 -15.15 -11.56
CA LYS A 63 5.57 -14.81 -10.64
C LYS A 63 6.17 -14.22 -9.38
N LEU A 64 5.91 -12.94 -9.14
CA LEU A 64 6.32 -12.25 -7.91
C LEU A 64 5.19 -12.30 -6.89
N ASN A 65 5.54 -12.39 -5.60
CA ASN A 65 4.62 -12.16 -4.49
C ASN A 65 5.18 -11.02 -3.62
N LYS A 66 4.50 -9.86 -3.63
CA LYS A 66 4.96 -8.65 -2.93
C LYS A 66 3.95 -8.21 -1.88
N ILE A 67 4.43 -7.52 -0.85
CA ILE A 67 3.58 -6.74 0.05
C ILE A 67 2.88 -5.68 -0.79
N ALA A 68 1.55 -5.73 -0.81
CA ALA A 68 0.70 -4.85 -1.58
C ALA A 68 0.31 -3.61 -0.79
N LEU A 69 -0.07 -3.79 0.47
CA LEU A 69 -0.39 -2.74 1.43
C LEU A 69 0.33 -3.03 2.75
N SER A 70 0.80 -1.98 3.41
CA SER A 70 1.43 -2.02 4.72
C SER A 70 0.92 -0.85 5.55
N PRO A 71 0.56 -1.08 6.82
CA PRO A 71 0.19 0.00 7.75
C PRO A 71 1.41 0.71 8.34
N TYR A 72 2.60 0.12 8.20
CA TYR A 72 3.82 0.63 8.81
C TYR A 72 4.51 1.67 7.91
N ASP A 73 5.03 2.71 8.54
CA ASP A 73 5.86 3.75 7.93
C ASP A 73 7.19 3.82 8.69
N ASP A 74 8.28 3.37 8.06
CA ASP A 74 9.59 3.24 8.68
C ASP A 74 10.18 4.57 9.18
N LYS A 75 9.64 5.72 8.73
CA LYS A 75 10.13 7.05 9.10
C LYS A 75 9.25 7.76 10.13
N ARG A 76 8.20 7.10 10.63
CA ARG A 76 7.25 7.70 11.56
C ARG A 76 6.94 6.77 12.72
N LEU A 77 6.92 7.31 13.92
CA LEU A 77 6.34 6.64 15.08
C LEU A 77 4.82 6.72 14.96
N ILE A 78 4.17 5.57 14.81
CA ILE A 78 2.71 5.48 14.74
C ILE A 78 2.15 5.52 16.17
N LEU A 79 1.30 6.50 16.45
CA LEU A 79 0.65 6.66 17.75
C LEU A 79 -0.59 5.76 17.84
N GLU A 80 -1.33 5.89 18.94
CA GLU A 80 -2.56 5.15 19.15
C GLU A 80 -3.54 5.31 17.97
N TYR A 81 -4.27 4.23 17.67
CA TYR A 81 -5.24 4.11 16.59
C TYR A 81 -4.69 4.24 15.14
N GLY A 82 -3.38 4.39 14.94
CA GLY A 82 -2.75 4.25 13.62
C GLY A 82 -2.85 5.48 12.71
N VAL A 83 -3.62 6.50 13.09
CA VAL A 83 -3.87 7.70 12.28
C VAL A 83 -2.87 8.81 12.61
N ASN A 84 -2.66 9.06 13.91
CA ASN A 84 -1.72 10.07 14.36
C ASN A 84 -0.31 9.49 14.35
N THR A 85 0.66 10.27 13.87
CA THR A 85 2.03 9.80 13.72
C THR A 85 3.02 10.93 13.98
N LEU A 86 4.14 10.62 14.62
CA LEU A 86 5.25 11.54 14.86
C LEU A 86 6.38 11.25 13.87
N ALA A 87 6.97 12.28 13.26
CA ALA A 87 8.15 12.09 12.41
C ALA A 87 9.35 11.64 13.27
N HIS A 88 10.28 10.90 12.66
CA HIS A 88 11.55 10.57 13.31
C HIS A 88 12.25 11.83 13.87
N GLY A 89 12.72 11.78 15.12
CA GLY A 89 13.36 12.92 15.81
C GLY A 89 12.41 13.98 16.36
N HIS A 90 11.09 13.76 16.33
CA HIS A 90 10.11 14.68 16.92
C HIS A 90 10.30 14.81 18.44
N TYR A 91 10.18 16.02 19.00
CA TYR A 91 10.47 16.32 20.41
C TYR A 91 9.67 15.52 21.44
N LYS A 92 8.47 15.04 21.07
CA LYS A 92 7.63 14.16 21.92
C LYS A 92 8.08 12.70 21.94
N ILE A 93 9.03 12.32 21.08
CA ILE A 93 9.61 10.97 21.10
C ILE A 93 10.69 11.00 22.18
N SER A 94 10.49 10.24 23.26
CA SER A 94 11.55 10.05 24.25
C SER A 94 12.77 9.47 23.56
N LYS A 95 13.96 9.99 23.93
CA LYS A 95 15.22 9.33 23.61
C LYS A 95 15.34 8.01 24.36
#